data_AF-A0A0C1Z4I7-F1
#
_entry.id   AF-A0A0C1Z4I7-F1
#
_cell.length_a   1.000
_cell.length_b   1.000
_cell.length_c   1.000
_cell.angle_alpha   90.00
_cell.angle_beta   90.00
_cell.angle_gamma   90.00
#
_symmetry.space_group_name_H-M   'P 1'
#
loop_
_entity.id
_entity.type
_entity.pdbx_description
1 polymer ?
#
loop_
_entity_poly.entity_id
_entity_poly.type
_entity_poly.pdbx_seq_one_letter_code
_entity_poly.pdbx_strand_id
1 'polypeptide(L)'
;MSIYKYGLTLIFSKKSSLLVCVEVLNIDTIYNMLPSPLEVSMVRSDVLELLGLPITSKPPRKIINIFTGGVDQFNYNGQSYLGMLVYYHYEGLDIKTIKFKDSHTISWGRF
;
A
#
# COMPACT_ATOMS: atom_id res chain seq x y z
N MET A 1 0.38 -26.14 -0.56
CA MET A 1 -0.74 -25.63 -1.40
C MET A 1 -0.97 -24.18 -1.02
N SER A 2 -0.61 -23.21 -1.86
CA SER A 2 -0.81 -21.79 -1.55
C SER A 2 -2.25 -21.40 -1.89
N ILE A 3 -3.02 -20.95 -0.90
CA ILE A 3 -4.33 -20.36 -1.11
C ILE A 3 -4.09 -18.91 -1.54
N TYR A 4 -4.43 -18.57 -2.78
CA TYR A 4 -4.39 -17.19 -3.24
C TYR A 4 -5.65 -16.46 -2.73
N LYS A 5 -5.47 -15.38 -1.97
CA LYS A 5 -6.56 -14.51 -1.53
C LYS A 5 -6.72 -13.35 -2.50
N TYR A 6 -7.90 -13.23 -3.10
CA TYR A 6 -8.26 -12.12 -3.97
C TYR A 6 -9.34 -11.26 -3.31
N GLY A 7 -9.18 -9.95 -3.36
CA GLY A 7 -10.19 -8.95 -3.10
C GLY A 7 -10.85 -8.57 -4.42
N LEU A 8 -12.18 -8.49 -4.41
CA LEU A 8 -12.97 -8.06 -5.55
C LEU A 8 -13.61 -6.71 -5.21
N THR A 9 -13.22 -5.65 -5.91
CA THR A 9 -13.91 -4.36 -5.82
C THR A 9 -14.80 -4.19 -7.04
N LEU A 10 -16.11 -4.04 -6.79
CA LEU A 10 -17.10 -3.77 -7.82
C LEU A 10 -17.48 -2.30 -7.76
N ILE A 11 -17.22 -1.57 -8.83
CA ILE A 11 -17.52 -0.14 -8.92
C ILE A 11 -18.75 0.03 -9.81
N PHE A 12 -19.79 0.64 -9.26
CA PHE A 12 -21.06 0.89 -9.95
C PHE A 12 -21.22 2.38 -10.26
N SER A 13 -21.77 2.68 -11.43
CA SER A 13 -22.17 4.04 -11.77
C SER A 13 -23.42 4.41 -10.98
N LYS A 14 -23.31 5.45 -10.12
CA LYS A 14 -24.45 5.92 -9.31
C LYS A 14 -25.67 6.31 -10.14
N LYS A 15 -25.47 6.81 -11.38
CA LYS A 15 -26.54 7.30 -12.25
C LYS A 15 -27.35 6.17 -12.91
N SER A 16 -26.69 5.05 -13.23
CA SER A 16 -27.29 3.97 -14.01
C SER A 16 -27.44 2.66 -13.22
N SER A 17 -26.83 2.59 -12.02
CA SER A 17 -26.68 1.37 -11.23
C SER A 17 -25.99 0.22 -11.99
N LEU A 18 -25.34 0.52 -13.11
CA LEU A 18 -24.59 -0.46 -13.89
C LEU A 18 -23.20 -0.63 -13.30
N LEU A 19 -22.72 -1.87 -13.32
CA LEU A 19 -21.34 -2.20 -13.02
C LEU A 19 -20.46 -1.61 -14.13
N VAL A 20 -19.49 -0.76 -13.74
CA VAL A 20 -18.61 -0.07 -14.69
C VAL A 20 -17.15 -0.50 -14.57
N CYS A 21 -16.74 -1.03 -13.42
CA CYS A 21 -15.40 -1.57 -13.24
C CYS A 21 -15.39 -2.74 -12.26
N VAL A 22 -14.57 -3.74 -12.56
CA VAL A 22 -14.24 -4.85 -11.67
C VAL A 22 -12.74 -4.81 -11.46
N GLU A 23 -12.32 -4.50 -10.24
CA GLU A 23 -10.91 -4.56 -9.86
C GLU A 23 -10.67 -5.83 -9.06
N VAL A 24 -9.77 -6.67 -9.56
CA VAL A 24 -9.31 -7.87 -8.87
C VAL A 24 -7.96 -7.58 -8.25
N LEU A 25 -7.92 -7.39 -6.94
CA LEU A 25 -6.68 -7.21 -6.19
C LEU A 25 -6.28 -8.54 -5.56
N ASN A 26 -5.12 -9.07 -5.93
CA ASN A 26 -4.51 -10.15 -5.17
C ASN A 26 -3.92 -9.58 -3.87
N ILE A 27 -4.49 -9.99 -2.73
CA ILE A 27 -4.21 -9.45 -1.37
C ILE A 27 -2.87 -9.97 -0.82
N ASP A 28 -2.24 -10.93 -1.49
CA ASP A 28 -0.93 -11.47 -1.11
C ASP A 28 0.16 -11.20 -2.16
N THR A 29 -0.11 -10.32 -3.14
CA THR A 29 0.82 -10.01 -4.23
C THR A 29 1.54 -8.68 -4.06
N ILE A 30 2.81 -8.67 -4.48
CA ILE A 30 3.62 -7.48 -4.62
C ILE A 30 3.29 -6.87 -5.97
N TYR A 31 2.84 -5.61 -6.00
CA TYR A 31 2.54 -4.94 -7.25
C TYR A 31 3.81 -4.28 -7.77
N ASN A 32 4.23 -4.67 -8.98
CA ASN A 32 5.34 -4.03 -9.68
C ASN A 32 4.89 -2.75 -10.40
N MET A 33 3.58 -2.59 -10.65
CA MET A 33 2.98 -1.34 -11.13
C MET A 33 2.23 -0.68 -9.99
N LEU A 34 2.52 0.59 -9.73
CA LEU A 34 1.89 1.35 -8.65
C LEU A 34 0.43 1.66 -9.01
N PRO A 35 -0.51 1.58 -8.05
CA PRO A 35 -1.89 2.00 -8.26
C PRO A 35 -1.93 3.52 -8.46
N SER A 36 -2.69 3.98 -9.44
CA SER A 36 -2.97 5.42 -9.59
C SER A 36 -3.56 5.97 -8.28
N PRO A 37 -3.10 7.13 -7.78
CA PRO A 37 -2.29 8.16 -8.45
C PRO A 37 -0.77 8.07 -8.17
N LEU A 38 -0.28 6.95 -7.62
CA LEU A 38 1.12 6.84 -7.19
C LEU A 38 2.08 6.58 -8.37
N GLU A 39 3.23 7.25 -8.35
CA GLU A 39 4.27 7.14 -9.37
C GLU A 39 5.62 6.78 -8.76
N VAL A 40 6.49 6.11 -9.52
CA VAL A 40 7.77 5.56 -9.01
C VAL A 40 8.73 6.67 -8.58
N SER A 41 8.64 7.85 -9.20
CA SER A 41 9.44 9.02 -8.85
C SER A 41 9.00 9.72 -7.57
N MET A 42 7.83 9.36 -7.00
CA MET A 42 7.35 10.00 -5.80
C MET A 42 8.22 9.64 -4.60
N VAL A 43 8.54 10.66 -3.81
CA VAL A 43 9.15 10.49 -2.49
C VAL A 43 8.08 10.52 -1.40
N ARG A 44 8.45 10.09 -0.19
CA ARG A 44 7.53 10.02 0.94
C ARG A 44 6.73 11.31 1.16
N SER A 45 7.32 12.49 0.98
CA SER A 45 6.58 13.76 1.12
C SER A 45 5.40 13.87 0.15
N ASP A 46 5.61 13.49 -1.11
CA ASP A 46 4.58 13.55 -2.16
C ASP A 46 3.45 12.57 -1.84
N VAL A 47 3.81 11.38 -1.33
CA VAL A 47 2.83 10.37 -0.91
C VAL A 47 1.98 10.88 0.26
N LEU A 48 2.59 11.56 1.23
CA LEU A 48 1.88 12.13 2.37
C LEU A 48 0.99 13.31 1.96
N GLU A 49 1.40 14.11 0.99
CA GLU A 49 0.57 15.17 0.42
C GLU A 49 -0.65 14.60 -0.30
N LEU A 50 -0.46 13.51 -1.05
CA LEU A 50 -1.51 12.87 -1.84
C LEU A 50 -2.50 12.05 -0.98
N LEU A 51 -1.99 11.28 -0.02
CA LEU A 51 -2.77 10.29 0.75
C LEU A 51 -3.07 10.73 2.18
N GLY A 52 -2.46 11.83 2.64
CA GLY A 52 -2.53 12.28 4.02
C GLY A 52 -1.60 11.53 4.97
N LEU A 53 -1.91 11.57 6.26
CA LEU A 53 -1.10 10.92 7.29
C LEU A 53 -1.34 9.40 7.31
N PRO A 54 -0.28 8.60 7.47
CA PRO A 54 -0.39 7.16 7.55
C PRO A 54 -1.01 6.72 8.88
N ILE A 55 -1.68 5.57 8.85
CA ILE A 55 -2.24 4.92 10.04
C ILE A 55 -1.12 4.47 10.97
N THR A 56 -0.04 3.95 10.38
CA THR A 56 1.14 3.49 11.10
C THR A 56 2.35 3.60 10.18
N SER A 57 3.49 3.91 10.77
CA SER A 57 4.76 4.06 10.06
C SER A 57 5.87 3.31 10.78
N LYS A 58 6.79 2.75 10.01
CA LYS A 58 8.10 2.30 10.48
C LYS A 58 9.16 3.10 9.74
N PRO A 59 9.94 3.95 10.43
CA PRO A 59 10.93 4.79 9.77
C PRO A 59 12.08 3.94 9.22
N PRO A 60 12.82 4.45 8.21
CA PRO A 60 14.06 3.85 7.77
C PRO A 60 15.03 3.70 8.94
N ARG A 61 15.82 2.62 8.93
CA ARG A 61 16.81 2.35 9.97
C ARG A 61 18.08 1.75 9.41
N LYS A 62 19.20 2.12 10.02
CA LYS A 62 20.50 1.50 9.81
C LYS A 62 20.87 0.68 11.05
N ILE A 63 21.16 -0.61 10.86
CA ILE A 63 21.71 -1.47 11.90
C ILE A 63 23.05 -2.00 11.39
N ILE A 64 24.15 -1.55 12.00
CA ILE A 64 25.51 -1.85 11.55
C ILE A 64 25.68 -1.47 10.07
N ASN A 65 25.70 -2.45 9.16
CA ASN A 65 25.82 -2.26 7.71
C ASN A 65 24.55 -2.64 6.94
N ILE A 66 23.43 -2.86 7.64
CA ILE A 66 22.13 -3.17 7.03
C ILE A 66 21.29 -1.90 6.99
N PHE A 67 20.96 -1.46 5.78
CA PHE A 67 20.11 -0.31 5.52
C PHE A 67 18.70 -0.79 5.16
N THR A 68 17.74 -0.51 6.03
CA THR A 68 16.33 -0.86 5.81
C THR A 68 15.55 0.40 5.54
N GLY A 69 14.86 0.47 4.40
CA GLY A 69 13.97 1.57 4.07
C GLY A 69 12.76 1.69 4.98
N GLY A 70 12.02 2.78 4.84
CA GLY A 70 10.80 3.02 5.60
C GLY A 70 9.59 2.26 5.04
N VAL A 71 8.54 2.15 5.83
CA VAL A 71 7.23 1.69 5.36
C VAL A 71 6.11 2.45 6.06
N ASP A 72 5.12 2.89 5.29
CA ASP A 72 3.89 3.53 5.77
C ASP A 72 2.67 2.66 5.42
N GLN A 73 1.66 2.68 6.29
CA GLN A 73 0.37 2.04 6.06
C GLN A 73 -0.73 3.06 5.85
N PHE A 74 -1.51 2.86 4.81
CA PHE A 74 -2.73 3.62 4.49
C PHE A 74 -3.91 2.68 4.32
N ASN A 75 -5.14 3.20 4.42
CA ASN A 75 -6.33 2.49 3.98
C ASN A 75 -6.43 2.63 2.46
N TYR A 76 -6.67 1.53 1.75
CA TYR A 76 -6.95 1.62 0.32
C TYR A 76 -8.39 2.08 0.09
N ASN A 77 -8.59 3.19 -0.64
CA ASN A 77 -9.91 3.74 -0.97
C ASN A 77 -10.86 3.90 0.26
N GLY A 78 -10.30 4.23 1.42
CA GLY A 78 -11.05 4.38 2.68
C GLY A 78 -11.54 3.08 3.31
N GLN A 79 -11.19 1.92 2.76
CA GLN A 79 -11.56 0.62 3.30
C GLN A 79 -10.62 0.22 4.44
N SER A 80 -11.16 0.05 5.65
CA SER A 80 -10.37 -0.27 6.84
C SER A 80 -9.77 -1.68 6.85
N TYR A 81 -10.35 -2.62 6.10
CA TYR A 81 -9.93 -4.02 6.08
C TYR A 81 -8.76 -4.29 5.12
N LEU A 82 -8.46 -3.36 4.20
CA LEU A 82 -7.38 -3.51 3.22
C LEU A 82 -6.32 -2.43 3.42
N GLY A 83 -5.18 -2.85 3.99
CA GLY A 83 -4.03 -2.01 4.21
C GLY A 83 -3.15 -1.94 2.96
N MET A 84 -2.84 -0.71 2.53
CA MET A 84 -1.83 -0.43 1.52
C MET A 84 -0.51 -0.07 2.22
N LEU A 85 0.50 -0.91 2.04
CA LEU A 85 1.85 -0.73 2.57
C LEU A 85 2.74 -0.13 1.48
N VAL A 86 3.15 1.12 1.68
CA VAL A 86 4.10 1.81 0.79
C VAL A 86 5.48 1.69 1.38
N TYR A 87 6.36 0.95 0.70
CA TYR A 87 7.75 0.76 1.10
C TYR A 87 8.63 1.76 0.35
N TYR A 88 9.57 2.37 1.07
CA TYR A 88 10.50 3.34 0.52
C TYR A 88 11.92 2.80 0.49
N HIS A 89 12.78 3.39 -0.35
CA HIS A 89 14.23 3.22 -0.23
C HIS A 89 14.76 3.85 1.06
N TYR A 90 15.97 3.46 1.49
CA TYR A 90 16.59 4.01 2.71
C TYR A 90 17.09 5.45 2.48
N GLU A 91 17.77 5.68 1.36
CA GLU A 91 18.16 7.01 0.90
C GLU A 91 17.10 7.51 -0.07
N GLY A 92 16.91 8.83 -0.16
CA GLY A 92 15.93 9.46 -1.07
C GLY A 92 14.46 9.32 -0.65
N LEU A 93 14.11 8.22 0.03
CA LEU A 93 12.73 7.88 0.43
C LEU A 93 11.75 7.83 -0.75
N ASP A 94 12.24 7.52 -1.94
CA ASP A 94 11.44 7.19 -3.12
C ASP A 94 10.71 5.85 -2.93
N ILE A 95 9.56 5.70 -3.59
CA ILE A 95 8.76 4.48 -3.51
C ILE A 95 9.54 3.30 -4.09
N LYS A 96 9.84 2.33 -3.24
CA LYS A 96 10.44 1.05 -3.63
C LYS A 96 9.39 0.07 -4.17
N THR A 97 8.28 -0.10 -3.44
CA THR A 97 7.22 -1.05 -3.80
C THR A 97 5.97 -0.81 -2.97
N ILE A 98 4.83 -1.30 -3.46
CA ILE A 98 3.56 -1.29 -2.73
C ILE A 98 3.05 -2.72 -2.57
N LYS A 99 2.56 -3.01 -1.37
CA LYS A 99 1.89 -4.28 -1.07
C LYS A 99 0.53 -4.00 -0.46
N PHE A 100 -0.46 -4.77 -0.88
CA PHE A 100 -1.75 -4.81 -0.21
C PHE A 100 -1.76 -5.99 0.75
N LYS A 101 -2.39 -5.82 1.91
CA LYS A 101 -2.63 -6.88 2.89
C LYS A 101 -3.93 -6.63 3.63
N ASP A 102 -4.52 -7.69 4.16
CA ASP A 102 -5.58 -7.56 5.16
C ASP A 102 -5.02 -6.79 6.38
N SER A 103 -5.64 -5.65 6.70
CA SER A 103 -5.22 -4.76 7.78
C SER A 103 -5.12 -5.46 9.13
N HIS A 104 -5.96 -6.46 9.39
CA HIS A 104 -5.98 -7.21 10.67
C HIS A 104 -4.80 -8.17 10.80
N THR A 105 -4.12 -8.49 9.69
CA THR A 105 -2.97 -9.41 9.67
C THR A 105 -1.63 -8.69 9.73
N ILE A 106 -1.62 -7.35 9.62
CA ILE A 106 -0.40 -6.55 9.63
C ILE A 106 0.13 -6.47 11.07
N SER A 107 1.27 -7.10 11.30
CA SER A 107 2.00 -7.00 12.56
C SER A 107 3.25 -6.14 12.37
N TRP A 108 3.43 -5.18 13.25
CA TRP A 108 4.54 -4.23 13.23
C TRP A 108 5.75 -4.70 14.05
N GLY A 109 5.63 -5.83 14.76
CA GLY A 109 6.56 -6.27 15.78
C GLY A 109 6.45 -5.45 17.07
N ARG A 110 7.20 -5.84 18.11
CA ARG A 110 7.45 -5.00 19.29
C ARG A 110 8.73 -4.21 19.05
N PHE A 111 8.72 -2.93 19.41
CA PHE A 111 9.87 -2.03 19.32
C PHE A 111 10.91 -2.37 20.38
#